data_AF-A0A968H8I0-F1
#
_entry.id   AF-A0A968H8I0-F1
#
_cell.length_a   1.000
_cell.length_b   1.000
_cell.length_c   1.000
_cell.angle_alpha   90.00
_cell.angle_beta   90.00
_cell.angle_gamma   90.00
#
_symmetry.space_group_name_H-M   'P 1'
#
loop_
_entity.id
_entity.type
_entity.pdbx_description
1 polymer ?
#
loop_
_entity_poly.entity_id
_entity_poly.type
_entity_poly.pdbx_seq_one_letter_code
_entity_poly.pdbx_strand_id
1 'polypeptide(L)'
;MQREELVQRVCAGYCSFYKPEKTGELACNGFMLAQKLFGQYRDPGYEKGGERPGSTTEHALFRAVCRSCPFFENDCDFALWKRGGSPGSLRSDVHPCGGLLFLTDAVDRGRMDIQAIYRVI
;
A
#
# COMPACT_ATOMS: atom_id res chain seq x y z
N MET A 1 -8.69 -4.87 13.80
CA MET A 1 -9.60 -4.75 12.63
C MET A 1 -9.92 -6.14 12.11
N GLN A 2 -11.15 -6.42 11.69
CA GLN A 2 -11.45 -7.73 11.05
C GLN A 2 -10.93 -7.74 9.60
N ARG A 3 -10.63 -8.93 9.04
CA ARG A 3 -10.05 -9.07 7.69
C ARG A 3 -10.95 -8.45 6.61
N GLU A 4 -12.25 -8.66 6.69
CA GLU A 4 -13.24 -8.16 5.74
C GLU A 4 -13.29 -6.62 5.73
N GLU A 5 -13.26 -6.01 6.91
CA GLU A 5 -13.16 -4.56 7.07
C GLU A 5 -11.87 -4.01 6.45
N LEU A 6 -10.74 -4.72 6.63
CA LEU A 6 -9.49 -4.35 6.00
C LEU A 6 -9.53 -4.49 4.47
N VAL A 7 -10.20 -5.52 3.94
CA VAL A 7 -10.41 -5.68 2.49
C VAL A 7 -11.18 -4.49 1.93
N GLN A 8 -12.23 -4.05 2.61
CA GLN A 8 -13.00 -2.88 2.19
C GLN A 8 -12.15 -1.60 2.21
N ARG A 9 -11.38 -1.38 3.29
CA ARG A 9 -10.59 -0.16 3.45
C ARG A 9 -9.37 -0.10 2.54
N VAL A 10 -8.65 -1.21 2.35
CA VAL A 10 -7.42 -1.28 1.56
C VAL A 10 -7.71 -1.59 0.10
N CYS A 11 -8.38 -2.71 -0.16
CA CYS A 11 -8.55 -3.21 -1.52
C CYS A 11 -9.63 -2.43 -2.26
N ALA A 12 -10.85 -2.38 -1.74
CA ALA A 12 -11.93 -1.60 -2.37
C ALA A 12 -11.67 -0.09 -2.28
N GLY A 13 -11.04 0.36 -1.19
CA GLY A 13 -10.76 1.78 -0.95
C GLY A 13 -9.61 2.37 -1.76
N TYR A 14 -8.50 1.64 -1.97
CA TYR A 14 -7.30 2.18 -2.62
C TYR A 14 -6.81 1.44 -3.86
N CYS A 15 -7.18 0.16 -4.04
CA CYS A 15 -6.54 -0.65 -5.07
C CYS A 15 -7.32 -0.57 -6.39
N SER A 16 -6.76 0.08 -7.40
CA SER A 16 -7.29 0.09 -8.77
C SER A 16 -7.34 -1.31 -9.41
N PHE A 17 -6.62 -2.28 -8.86
CA PHE A 17 -6.57 -3.67 -9.32
C PHE A 17 -7.55 -4.60 -8.58
N TYR A 18 -8.31 -4.09 -7.61
CA TYR A 18 -9.24 -4.92 -6.84
C TYR A 18 -10.42 -5.40 -7.70
N LYS A 19 -10.75 -6.69 -7.57
CA LYS A 19 -11.84 -7.36 -8.27
C LYS A 19 -12.73 -8.06 -7.23
N PRO A 20 -13.88 -7.50 -6.85
CA PRO A 20 -14.72 -8.04 -5.78
C PRO A 20 -15.27 -9.45 -6.08
N GLU A 21 -15.36 -9.80 -7.36
CA GLU A 21 -15.81 -11.11 -7.85
C GLU A 21 -14.75 -12.21 -7.77
N LYS A 22 -13.48 -11.87 -7.49
CA LYS A 22 -12.41 -12.85 -7.33
C LYS A 22 -12.23 -13.22 -5.86
N THR A 23 -12.12 -14.51 -5.57
CA THR A 23 -11.73 -14.99 -4.24
C THR A 23 -10.34 -14.43 -3.89
N GLY A 24 -10.21 -13.80 -2.73
CA GLY A 24 -9.03 -13.05 -2.29
C GLY A 24 -7.81 -13.90 -1.93
N GLU A 25 -7.59 -15.00 -2.66
CA GLU A 25 -6.45 -15.92 -2.49
C GLU A 25 -5.12 -15.23 -2.77
N LEU A 26 -5.12 -14.17 -3.58
CA LEU A 26 -3.97 -13.31 -3.82
C LEU A 26 -4.16 -11.97 -3.12
N ALA A 27 -3.43 -11.76 -2.02
CA ALA A 27 -3.32 -10.48 -1.35
C ALA A 27 -1.96 -9.84 -1.64
N CYS A 28 -1.92 -8.53 -1.90
CA CYS A 28 -0.65 -7.84 -2.05
C CYS A 28 0.09 -7.74 -0.71
N ASN A 29 1.41 -7.62 -0.73
CA ASN A 29 2.19 -7.51 0.52
C ASN A 29 1.81 -6.29 1.36
N GLY A 30 1.42 -5.18 0.73
CA GLY A 30 0.93 -4.02 1.47
C GLY A 30 -0.34 -4.34 2.27
N PHE A 31 -1.25 -5.16 1.72
CA PHE A 31 -2.41 -5.65 2.47
C PHE A 31 -2.00 -6.59 3.61
N MET A 32 -1.11 -7.54 3.35
CA MET A 32 -0.64 -8.49 4.38
C MET A 32 0.05 -7.77 5.55
N LEU A 33 0.82 -6.72 5.25
CA LEU A 33 1.47 -5.89 6.25
C LEU A 33 0.45 -5.04 7.03
N ALA A 34 -0.51 -4.42 6.34
CA ALA A 34 -1.62 -3.73 7.00
C ALA A 34 -2.39 -4.69 7.93
N GLN A 35 -2.61 -5.94 7.52
CA GLN A 35 -3.29 -6.93 8.34
C GLN A 35 -2.54 -7.25 9.63
N LYS A 36 -1.21 -7.39 9.55
CA LYS A 36 -0.37 -7.58 10.74
C LYS A 36 -0.43 -6.37 11.67
N LEU A 37 -0.29 -5.17 11.10
CA LEU A 37 -0.25 -3.92 11.86
C LEU A 37 -1.60 -3.63 12.52
N PHE A 38 -2.71 -3.63 11.79
CA PHE A 38 -4.04 -3.35 12.34
C PHE A 38 -4.69 -4.53 13.08
N GLY A 39 -4.01 -5.69 13.10
CA GLY A 39 -4.26 -6.78 14.04
C GLY A 39 -3.60 -6.56 15.40
N GLN A 40 -2.45 -5.87 15.43
CA GLN A 40 -1.66 -5.59 16.64
C GLN A 40 -1.90 -4.20 17.23
N TYR A 41 -2.25 -3.22 16.40
CA TYR A 41 -2.48 -1.83 16.78
C TYR A 41 -3.97 -1.48 16.67
N ARG A 42 -4.47 -0.75 17.68
CA ARG A 42 -5.87 -0.31 17.73
C ARG A 42 -6.14 0.63 16.55
N ASP A 43 -7.20 0.35 15.80
CA ASP A 43 -7.63 1.19 14.68
C ASP A 43 -7.92 2.62 15.18
N PRO A 44 -7.18 3.65 14.73
CA PRO A 44 -7.40 5.03 15.16
C PRO A 44 -8.62 5.69 14.50
N GLY A 45 -9.36 4.95 13.66
CA GLY A 45 -10.44 5.48 12.82
C GLY A 45 -9.91 5.81 11.43
N TYR A 46 -10.47 5.16 10.42
CA TYR A 46 -10.08 5.37 9.03
C TYR A 46 -11.16 6.15 8.29
N GLU A 47 -10.75 7.29 7.74
CA GLU A 47 -11.49 8.03 6.73
C GLU A 47 -10.57 8.21 5.53
N LYS A 48 -11.03 7.80 4.34
CA LYS A 48 -10.25 7.90 3.11
C LYS A 48 -9.92 9.37 2.84
N GLY A 49 -8.62 9.64 2.73
CA GLY A 49 -8.13 10.93 2.28
C GLY A 49 -8.40 11.21 0.80
N GLY A 50 -8.58 12.48 0.43
CA GLY A 50 -8.55 12.92 -0.97
C GLY A 50 -7.21 12.64 -1.67
N GLU A 51 -7.16 12.89 -2.98
CA GLU A 51 -5.97 12.65 -3.82
C GLU A 51 -4.70 13.28 -3.23
N ARG A 52 -3.60 12.51 -3.22
CA ARG A 52 -2.31 12.97 -2.74
C ARG A 52 -1.18 12.63 -3.72
N PRO A 53 -0.28 13.58 -4.00
CA PRO A 53 0.92 13.32 -4.80
C PRO A 53 1.89 12.40 -4.03
N GLY A 54 2.66 11.58 -4.76
CA GLY A 54 3.66 10.66 -4.21
C GLY A 54 4.61 11.36 -3.25
N SER A 55 4.38 11.16 -1.95
CA SER A 55 5.07 11.85 -0.87
C SER A 55 6.46 11.24 -0.58
N THR A 56 7.28 11.94 0.19
CA THR A 56 8.53 11.39 0.77
C THR A 56 8.27 10.06 1.50
N THR A 57 7.09 9.92 2.10
CA THR A 57 6.62 8.72 2.80
C THR A 57 6.40 7.55 1.83
N GLU A 58 5.79 7.78 0.66
CA GLU A 58 5.68 6.73 -0.37
C GLU A 58 7.07 6.20 -0.77
N HIS A 59 8.04 7.09 -0.99
CA HIS A 59 9.40 6.69 -1.32
C HIS A 59 10.07 5.89 -0.20
N ALA A 60 9.88 6.31 1.06
CA ALA A 60 10.40 5.60 2.22
C ALA A 60 9.77 4.19 2.35
N LEU A 61 8.44 4.10 2.22
CA LEU A 61 7.71 2.85 2.34
C LEU A 61 7.85 1.94 1.12
N PHE A 62 8.09 2.47 -0.07
CA PHE A 62 8.26 1.69 -1.30
C PHE A 62 9.28 0.57 -1.11
N ARG A 63 10.49 0.89 -0.64
CA ARG A 63 11.53 -0.12 -0.45
C ARG A 63 11.17 -1.13 0.62
N ALA A 64 10.54 -0.69 1.71
CA ALA A 64 10.19 -1.57 2.82
C ALA A 64 9.05 -2.53 2.46
N VAL A 65 8.00 -2.02 1.81
CA VAL A 65 6.79 -2.77 1.47
C VAL A 65 6.99 -3.62 0.22
N CYS A 66 7.66 -3.09 -0.81
CA CYS A 66 7.75 -3.75 -2.11
C CYS A 66 8.86 -4.79 -2.19
N ARG A 67 9.93 -4.71 -1.39
CA ARG A 67 11.09 -5.63 -1.52
C ARG A 67 10.73 -7.11 -1.34
N SER A 68 9.76 -7.42 -0.49
CA SER A 68 9.30 -8.80 -0.24
C SER A 68 8.10 -9.19 -1.11
N CYS A 69 7.61 -8.28 -1.96
CA CYS A 69 6.41 -8.51 -2.76
C CYS A 69 6.72 -9.53 -3.86
N PRO A 70 5.93 -10.61 -4.01
CA PRO A 70 6.16 -11.61 -5.05
C PRO A 70 6.08 -10.99 -6.46
N PHE A 71 5.38 -9.87 -6.61
CA PHE A 71 5.24 -9.15 -7.88
C PHE A 71 6.38 -8.13 -8.13
N PHE A 72 7.33 -7.95 -7.20
CA PHE A 72 8.30 -6.84 -7.23
C PHE A 72 9.22 -6.84 -8.45
N GLU A 73 9.74 -8.01 -8.83
CA GLU A 73 10.79 -8.07 -9.84
C GLU A 73 10.26 -7.89 -11.26
N ASN A 74 9.18 -8.59 -11.62
CA ASN A 74 8.74 -8.68 -13.03
C ASN A 74 7.25 -8.37 -13.24
N ASP A 75 6.42 -8.39 -12.20
CA ASP A 75 4.96 -8.34 -12.33
C ASP A 75 4.33 -7.07 -11.73
N CYS A 76 5.13 -6.03 -11.51
CA CYS A 76 4.68 -4.76 -10.94
C CYS A 76 5.20 -3.58 -11.76
N ASP A 77 4.34 -3.03 -12.62
CA ASP A 77 4.62 -1.86 -13.45
C ASP A 77 5.10 -0.67 -12.61
N PHE A 78 4.55 -0.51 -11.40
CA PHE A 78 4.98 0.53 -10.46
C PHE A 78 6.41 0.34 -9.97
N ALA A 79 6.80 -0.89 -9.61
CA ALA A 79 8.16 -1.18 -9.18
C ALA A 79 9.18 -1.08 -10.33
N LEU A 80 8.79 -1.49 -11.54
CA LEU A 80 9.60 -1.32 -12.74
C LEU A 80 9.80 0.17 -13.06
N TRP A 81 8.72 0.95 -13.05
CA TRP A 81 8.77 2.39 -13.26
C TRP A 81 9.66 3.11 -12.21
N LYS A 82 9.49 2.80 -10.91
CA LYS A 82 10.33 3.37 -9.84
C LYS A 82 11.82 3.02 -9.96
N ARG A 83 12.18 1.87 -10.54
CA ARG A 83 13.57 1.40 -10.69
C ARG A 83 14.24 1.90 -11.97
N GLY A 84 13.50 2.05 -13.06
CA GLY A 84 14.04 2.34 -14.40
C GLY A 84 13.59 3.66 -15.03
N GLY A 85 12.64 4.38 -14.43
CA GLY A 85 12.12 5.62 -15.00
C GLY A 85 13.11 6.78 -14.90
N SER A 86 13.39 7.47 -16.02
CA SER A 86 14.01 8.80 -15.96
C SER A 86 13.10 9.76 -15.17
N PRO A 87 13.64 10.58 -14.25
CA PRO A 87 12.88 11.61 -13.56
C PRO A 87 12.35 12.60 -14.61
N GLY A 88 11.09 12.42 -15.03
CA GLY A 88 10.49 13.19 -16.13
C GLY A 88 9.33 12.52 -16.86
N SER A 89 9.18 11.19 -16.81
CA SER A 89 7.99 10.50 -17.35
C SER A 89 7.16 9.86 -16.23
N LEU A 90 6.37 10.66 -15.51
CA LEU A 90 5.31 10.13 -14.69
C LEU A 90 4.24 9.59 -15.66
N ARG A 91 4.32 8.31 -16.02
CA ARG A 91 3.23 7.72 -16.80
C ARG A 91 2.01 7.68 -15.89
N SER A 92 0.95 8.37 -16.28
CA SER A 92 -0.28 8.51 -15.48
C SER A 92 -1.04 7.21 -15.29
N ASP A 93 -0.66 6.14 -15.99
CA ASP A 93 -1.24 4.80 -15.96
C ASP A 93 -0.56 3.86 -14.94
N VAL A 94 0.56 4.27 -14.33
CA VAL A 94 1.30 3.45 -13.37
C VAL A 94 0.96 3.84 -11.94
N HIS A 95 0.29 2.93 -11.22
CA HIS A 95 -0.17 3.18 -9.85
C HIS A 95 0.44 2.21 -8.83
N PRO A 96 0.79 2.71 -7.62
CA PRO A 96 1.14 1.83 -6.51
C PRO A 96 -0.04 0.93 -6.14
N CYS A 97 0.27 -0.23 -5.55
CA CYS A 97 -0.79 -1.12 -5.04
C CYS A 97 -1.56 -0.45 -3.89
N GLY A 98 -2.82 -0.84 -3.69
CA GLY A 98 -3.66 -0.25 -2.65
C GLY A 98 -3.09 -0.38 -1.23
N GLY A 99 -2.34 -1.45 -0.96
CA GLY A 99 -1.66 -1.62 0.34
C GLY A 99 -0.53 -0.61 0.59
N LEU A 100 0.25 -0.24 -0.43
CA LEU A 100 1.26 0.81 -0.29
C LEU A 100 0.59 2.17 -0.08
N LEU A 101 -0.43 2.49 -0.87
CA LEU A 101 -1.21 3.72 -0.72
C LEU A 101 -1.84 3.86 0.67
N PHE A 102 -2.46 2.79 1.16
CA PHE A 102 -3.10 2.76 2.46
C PHE A 102 -2.09 3.03 3.60
N LEU A 103 -0.93 2.38 3.57
CA LEU A 103 0.11 2.58 4.59
C LEU A 103 0.71 3.98 4.51
N THR A 104 0.94 4.51 3.30
CA THR A 104 1.40 5.88 3.09
C THR A 104 0.38 6.89 3.65
N ASP A 105 -0.91 6.74 3.35
CA ASP A 105 -1.94 7.63 3.89
C ASP A 105 -2.03 7.56 5.42
N ALA A 106 -1.94 6.35 5.98
CA ALA A 106 -1.95 6.16 7.43
C ALA A 106 -0.79 6.88 8.12
N VAL A 107 0.42 6.83 7.54
CA VAL A 107 1.58 7.56 8.07
C VAL A 107 1.44 9.06 7.86
N ASP A 108 1.09 9.50 6.66
CA ASP A 108 0.98 10.92 6.31
C ASP A 108 -0.14 11.65 7.08
N ARG A 109 -1.05 10.92 7.72
CA ARG A 109 -2.13 11.44 8.57
C ARG A 109 -1.88 11.23 10.06
N GLY A 110 -0.71 10.69 10.45
CA GLY A 110 -0.38 10.41 11.84
C GLY A 110 -1.20 9.29 12.48
N ARG A 111 -1.90 8.48 11.67
CA ARG A 111 -2.66 7.30 12.13
C ARG A 111 -1.75 6.10 12.39
N MET A 112 -0.55 6.11 11.82
CA MET A 112 0.47 5.10 12.06
C MET A 112 1.85 5.73 12.07
N ASP A 113 2.68 5.30 13.02
CA ASP A 113 4.10 5.64 13.02
C ASP A 113 4.82 4.80 11.96
N ILE A 114 5.64 5.43 11.11
CA ILE A 114 6.48 4.72 10.14
C ILE A 114 7.43 3.72 10.82
N GLN A 115 7.84 3.99 12.07
CA GLN A 115 8.65 3.05 12.85
C GLN A 115 7.88 1.79 13.25
N ALA A 116 6.56 1.87 13.45
CA ALA A 116 5.73 0.68 13.69
C ALA A 116 5.74 -0.24 12.47
N ILE A 117 5.72 0.33 11.26
CA ILE A 117 5.82 -0.43 10.01
C ILE A 117 7.17 -1.16 9.94
N TYR A 118 8.27 -0.47 10.21
CA TYR A 118 9.61 -1.07 10.15
C TYR A 118 9.87 -2.17 11.20
N ARG A 119 9.12 -2.20 12.31
CA ARG A 119 9.25 -3.28 13.31
C ARG A 119 8.61 -4.61 12.87
N VAL A 120 7.77 -4.59 11.83
CA VAL A 120 6.98 -5.75 11.39
C VAL A 120 7.52 -6.38 10.09
N ILE A 121 8.42 -5.67 9.39
CA ILE A 121 9.07 -6.09 8.14
C ILE A 121 10.44 -6.67 8.47
#